data_AF-A0A269XDH8-F1
#
_entry.id   AF-A0A269XDH8-F1
#
_cell.length_a   1.000
_cell.length_b   1.000
_cell.length_c   1.000
_cell.angle_alpha   90.00
_cell.angle_beta   90.00
_cell.angle_gamma   90.00
#
_symmetry.space_group_name_H-M   'P 1'
#
loop_
_entity.id
_entity.type
_entity.pdbx_description
1 polymer ?
#
loop_
_entity_poly.entity_id
_entity_poly.type
_entity_poly.pdbx_seq_one_letter_code
_entity_poly.pdbx_strand_id
1 'polypeptide(L)' 'MYLKGDRHQAILLLHSFTGTVRDVKHLATTLNSQGFTCYVPNYPGHGLPLDQFTQYD' A
#
# COMPACT_ATOMS: atom_id res chain seq x y z
N MET A 1 2.21 4.71 1.39
CA MET A 1 1.20 5.76 1.11
C MET A 1 0.23 5.83 2.26
N TYR A 2 -0.04 7.04 2.75
CA TYR A 2 -1.03 7.29 3.80
C TYR A 2 -2.08 8.26 3.26
N LEU A 3 -3.36 7.91 3.41
CA LEU A 3 -4.50 8.73 3.04
C LEU A 3 -5.37 8.92 4.28
N LYS A 4 -5.47 10.16 4.77
CA LYS A 4 -6.29 10.49 5.93
C LYS A 4 -7.76 10.49 5.54
N GLY A 5 -8.59 9.78 6.31
CA GLY A 5 -10.05 9.85 6.24
C GLY A 5 -10.64 10.54 7.47
N ASP A 6 -11.96 10.61 7.53
CA ASP A 6 -12.74 11.24 8.60
C ASP A 6 -13.52 10.23 9.45
N ARG A 7 -13.65 8.97 9.01
CA ARG A 7 -14.23 7.88 9.80
C ARG A 7 -13.33 7.49 10.96
N HIS A 8 -13.96 6.97 12.01
CA HIS A 8 -13.27 6.31 13.14
C HIS A 8 -12.69 4.92 12.79
N GLN A 9 -12.87 4.45 11.56
CA GLN A 9 -12.36 3.17 11.06
C GLN A 9 -11.22 3.41 10.07
N ALA A 10 -10.19 2.56 10.14
CA ALA A 10 -9.05 2.58 9.24
C ALA A 10 -8.88 1.24 8.53
N ILE A 11 -8.25 1.27 7.35
CA ILE A 11 -7.98 0.09 6.52
C ILE A 11 -6.47 0.04 6.23
N LEU A 12 -5.87 -1.11 6.54
CA LEU A 12 -4.51 -1.46 6.15
C LEU A 12 -4.58 -2.29 4.86
N LEU A 13 -3.95 -1.81 3.79
CA LEU A 13 -3.88 -2.52 2.51
C LEU A 13 -2.46 -3.04 2.30
N LEU A 14 -2.34 -4.35 2.13
CA LEU A 14 -1.08 -5.05 1.93
C LEU A 14 -1.01 -5.54 0.47
N HIS A 15 0.10 -5.27 -0.21
CA HIS A 15 0.32 -5.75 -1.57
C HIS A 15 0.91 -7.18 -1.57
N SER A 16 0.91 -7.81 -2.74
CA SER A 16 1.51 -9.13 -2.96
C SER A 16 3.05 -9.08 -2.95
N PHE A 17 3.67 -10.26 -2.98
CA PHE A 17 5.11 -10.48 -2.87
C PHE A 17 5.96 -9.74 -3.92
N THR A 18 5.51 -9.63 -5.17
CA THR A 18 6.25 -8.85 -6.20
C THR A 18 5.62 -7.48 -6.47
N GLY A 19 4.57 -7.15 -5.71
CA GLY A 19 3.77 -5.94 -5.92
C GLY A 19 4.39 -4.69 -5.32
N THR A 20 3.73 -3.56 -5.52
CA THR A 20 4.08 -2.30 -4.86
C THR A 20 2.82 -1.59 -4.41
N VAL A 21 3.00 -0.46 -3.70
CA VAL A 21 1.89 0.45 -3.36
C VAL A 21 1.05 0.87 -4.57
N ARG A 22 1.60 0.84 -5.79
CA ARG A 22 0.87 1.21 -7.02
C ARG A 22 -0.29 0.27 -7.31
N ASP A 23 -0.15 -1.02 -7.05
CA ASP A 23 -1.14 -2.04 -7.41
C ASP A 23 -2.46 -1.87 -6.65
N VAL A 24 -2.37 -1.34 -5.43
CA VAL A 24 -3.51 -1.10 -4.55
C VAL A 24 -3.91 0.37 -4.46
N LYS A 25 -3.26 1.27 -5.22
CA LYS A 25 -3.50 2.71 -5.16
C LYS A 25 -4.94 3.07 -5.49
N HIS A 26 -5.52 2.45 -6.51
CA HIS A 26 -6.89 2.74 -6.91
C HIS A 26 -7.89 2.34 -5.81
N LEU A 27 -7.74 1.12 -5.26
CA LEU A 27 -8.56 0.66 -4.15
C LEU A 27 -8.43 1.57 -2.91
N ALA A 28 -7.21 1.96 -2.55
CA ALA A 28 -6.98 2.89 -1.44
C ALA A 28 -7.68 4.24 -1.65
N THR A 29 -7.67 4.75 -2.89
CA THR A 29 -8.32 6.02 -3.23
C THR A 29 -9.84 5.91 -3.15
N THR A 30 -10.41 4.80 -3.64
CA THR A 30 -11.85 4.52 -3.58
C THR A 30 -12.36 4.33 -2.15
N LEU A 31 -11.59 3.66 -1.29
CA LEU A 31 -11.95 3.51 0.12
C LEU A 31 -11.79 4.84 0.87
N ASN A 32 -10.75 5.60 0.57
CA ASN A 32 -10.56 6.91 1.18
C ASN A 32 -11.65 7.92 0.78
N SER A 33 -12.14 7.89 -0.46
CA SER A 33 -13.28 8.73 -0.87
C SER A 33 -14.60 8.39 -0.15
N GLN A 34 -14.69 7.21 0.47
CA GLN A 34 -15.79 6.82 1.37
C GLN A 34 -15.52 7.18 2.84
N GLY A 35 -14.45 7.91 3.13
CA GLY A 35 -14.12 8.44 4.46
C GLY A 35 -13.17 7.58 5.29
N PHE A 36 -12.74 6.41 4.79
CA PHE A 36 -11.79 5.57 5.54
C PHE A 36 -10.39 6.18 5.55
N THR A 37 -9.71 6.12 6.70
CA THR A 37 -8.25 6.31 6.72
C THR A 37 -7.59 5.07 6.13
N CYS A 38 -6.74 5.24 5.12
CA CYS A 38 -6.07 4.13 4.46
C CYS A 38 -4.55 4.24 4.61
N TYR A 39 -3.91 3.11 4.92
CA TYR A 39 -2.46 3.00 4.93
C TYR A 39 -2.01 1.84 4.04
N VAL A 40 -1.03 2.12 3.20
CA VAL A 40 -0.42 1.16 2.27
C VAL A 40 1.10 1.22 2.46
N PRO A 41 1.71 0.37 3.29
CA PRO A 41 3.16 0.29 3.38
C PRO A 41 3.74 -0.23 2.06
N ASN A 42 4.97 0.20 1.74
CA ASN A 42 5.80 -0.49 0.75
C ASN A 42 6.78 -1.35 1.56
N TYR A 43 6.80 -2.65 1.31
CA TYR A 43 7.75 -3.52 2.01
C TYR A 43 9.19 -3.26 1.56
N PRO A 44 10.20 -3.56 2.41
CA PRO A 44 11.60 -3.51 2.01
C PRO A 44 11.86 -4.29 0.71
N GLY A 45 12.78 -3.81 -0.10
CA GLY A 45 13.10 -4.41 -1.41
C GLY A 45 12.08 -4.17 -2.52
N HIS A 46 10.80 -4.00 -2.23
CA HIS A 46 9.74 -3.95 -3.26
C HIS A 46 9.82 -2.69 -4.12
N GLY A 47 9.78 -2.87 -5.44
CA GLY A 47 9.98 -1.80 -6.43
C GLY A 47 11.43 -1.56 -6.82
N LEU A 48 12.39 -2.29 -6.23
CA LEU A 48 13.77 -2.35 -6.70
C LEU A 48 13.91 -3.35 -7.87
N PRO A 49 15.01 -3.25 -8.65
CA PRO A 49 15.43 -4.29 -9.59
C PRO A 49 15.58 -5.66 -8.90
N LEU A 50 15.41 -6.75 -9.66
CA LEU A 50 15.34 -8.12 -9.14
C LEU A 50 16.58 -8.53 -8.34
N ASP A 51 17.77 -8.16 -8.80
CA ASP A 51 19.05 -8.45 -8.14
C ASP A 51 19.17 -7.84 -6.74
N GLN A 52 18.50 -6.70 -6.53
CA GLN A 52 18.43 -6.03 -5.24
C GLN A 52 17.24 -6.54 -4.41
N PHE A 53 16.10 -6.80 -5.04
CA PHE A 53 14.88 -7.28 -4.40
C PHE A 53 15.13 -8.56 -3.58
N THR A 54 15.80 -9.56 -4.18
CA THR A 54 16.04 -10.86 -3.53
C THR A 54 16.99 -10.80 -2.33
N GLN A 55 17.59 -9.65 -2.03
CA GLN A 55 18.41 -9.45 -0.83
C GLN A 55 17.58 -9.13 0.42
N TYR A 56 16.29 -8.83 0.25
CA TYR A 56 15.37 -8.45 1.33
C TYR A 56 14.34 -9.55 1.67
N ASP A 57 14.40 -10.69 0.97
CA ASP A 57 13.55 -11.87 1.16
C ASP A 57 14.16 -12.90 2.13
#